data_AF-D5MPC1-F1
#
_entry.id   AF-D5MPC1-F1
#
_cell.length_a   1.000
_cell.length_b   1.000
_cell.length_c   1.000
_cell.angle_alpha   90.00
_cell.angle_beta   90.00
_cell.angle_gamma   90.00
#
_symmetry.space_group_name_H-M   'P 1'
#
loop_
_entity.id
_entity.type
_entity.pdbx_description
1 polymer ?
#
loop_
_entity_poly.entity_id
_entity_poly.type
_entity_poly.pdbx_seq_one_letter_code
_entity_poly.pdbx_strand_id
1 'polypeptide(L)'
;MHVNKATLQTMAIAAAMVVAGTALAGTGGDTFDSVWITLTEWMQGTLGRILIGLMILTGIGAGVLRQSLMPFVTGVGGGVGLYAAPDVIESVMSATIPAAAVVTNALQALPVGF
;
A
#
# COMPACT_ATOMS: atom_id res chain seq x y z
N MET A 1 -6.90 -9.36 46.13
CA MET A 1 -6.17 -9.75 44.90
C MET A 1 -4.94 -8.85 44.80
N HIS A 2 -3.76 -9.34 45.20
CA HIS A 2 -2.52 -8.54 45.17
C HIS A 2 -1.86 -8.72 43.81
N VAL A 3 -2.05 -7.75 42.92
CA VAL A 3 -1.43 -7.76 41.60
C VAL A 3 0.09 -7.61 41.79
N ASN A 4 0.84 -8.60 41.31
CA ASN A 4 2.27 -8.66 41.54
C ASN A 4 2.98 -7.66 40.62
N LYS A 5 4.02 -6.97 41.12
CA LYS A 5 4.71 -5.90 40.37
C LYS A 5 5.23 -6.37 39.01
N ALA A 6 5.65 -7.64 38.92
CA ALA A 6 6.09 -8.29 37.69
C ALA A 6 4.95 -8.41 36.64
N THR A 7 3.72 -8.69 37.06
CA THR A 7 2.54 -8.74 36.18
C THR A 7 2.19 -7.33 35.67
N LEU A 8 2.34 -6.32 36.52
CA LEU A 8 2.13 -4.93 36.11
C LEU A 8 3.17 -4.49 35.08
N GLN A 9 4.43 -4.90 35.26
CA GLN A 9 5.53 -4.58 34.34
C GLN A 9 5.38 -5.28 33.00
N THR A 10 4.97 -6.56 32.96
CA THR A 10 4.73 -7.25 31.69
C THR A 10 3.54 -6.68 30.92
N MET A 11 2.48 -6.27 31.60
CA MET A 11 1.35 -5.57 30.95
C MET A 11 1.75 -4.18 30.45
N ALA A 12 2.57 -3.44 31.20
CA ALA A 12 3.07 -2.12 30.77
C ALA A 12 3.99 -2.22 29.53
N ILE A 13 4.84 -3.24 29.46
CA ILE A 13 5.70 -3.48 28.29
C ILE A 13 4.84 -3.91 27.10
N ALA A 14 3.86 -4.79 27.29
CA ALA A 14 2.93 -5.17 26.22
C ALA A 14 2.14 -3.96 25.68
N ALA A 15 1.66 -3.08 26.57
CA ALA A 15 0.99 -1.84 26.17
C ALA A 15 1.93 -0.88 25.42
N ALA A 16 3.19 -0.75 25.86
CA ALA A 16 4.18 0.09 25.17
C ALA A 16 4.50 -0.42 23.76
N MET A 17 4.54 -1.75 23.55
CA MET A 17 4.75 -2.34 22.22
C MET A 17 3.54 -2.14 21.28
N VAL A 18 2.33 -2.07 21.83
CA VAL A 18 1.11 -1.74 21.06
C VAL A 18 1.13 -0.27 20.61
N VAL A 19 1.53 0.64 21.49
CA VAL A 19 1.64 2.08 21.15
C VAL A 19 2.80 2.34 20.19
N ALA A 20 3.91 1.60 20.28
CA ALA A 20 5.02 1.73 19.34
C ALA A 20 4.66 1.36 17.89
N GLY A 21 3.60 0.56 17.69
CA GLY A 21 3.08 0.18 16.37
C GLY A 21 2.11 1.20 15.75
N THR A 22 1.67 2.22 16.49
CA THR A 22 0.87 3.30 15.90
C THR A 22 1.79 4.24 15.15
N ALA A 23 2.24 3.82 13.97
CA ALA A 23 2.51 4.76 12.91
C ALA A 23 1.18 5.46 12.64
N LEU A 24 0.98 6.63 13.26
CA LEU A 24 -0.09 7.55 12.93
C LEU A 24 0.25 8.09 11.54
N ALA A 25 0.11 7.24 10.52
CA ALA A 25 0.17 7.62 9.12
C ALA A 25 -0.84 8.75 8.97
N GLY A 26 -0.34 9.92 8.54
CA GLY A 26 -1.13 11.13 8.53
C GLY A 26 -2.47 10.85 7.87
N THR A 27 -3.55 11.12 8.59
CA THR A 27 -4.93 11.00 8.11
C THR A 27 -5.21 12.12 7.10
N GLY A 28 -4.32 12.30 6.13
CA GLY A 28 -4.38 13.34 5.11
C GLY A 28 -5.78 13.32 4.56
N GLY A 29 -6.58 14.29 4.99
CA GLY A 29 -8.04 14.14 4.97
C GLY A 29 -8.56 14.01 3.56
N ASP A 30 -9.86 13.75 3.45
CA ASP A 30 -10.60 13.43 2.21
C ASP A 30 -10.47 14.46 1.05
N THR A 31 -9.73 15.55 1.27
CA THR A 31 -9.49 16.64 0.33
C THR A 31 -8.87 16.17 -0.99
N PHE A 32 -8.02 15.15 -0.98
CA PHE A 32 -7.35 14.65 -2.20
C PHE A 32 -7.88 13.31 -2.70
N ASP A 33 -8.87 12.71 -2.01
CA ASP A 33 -9.42 11.40 -2.38
C ASP A 33 -10.07 11.42 -3.76
N SER A 34 -10.82 12.49 -4.07
CA SER A 34 -11.44 12.64 -5.38
C SER A 34 -10.39 12.73 -6.50
N VAL A 35 -9.26 13.39 -6.24
CA VAL A 35 -8.15 13.47 -7.20
C VAL A 35 -7.52 12.09 -7.38
N TRP A 36 -7.28 11.37 -6.28
CA TRP A 36 -6.72 10.02 -6.31
C TRP A 36 -7.61 9.02 -7.06
N ILE A 37 -8.92 9.05 -6.81
CA ILE A 37 -9.90 8.22 -7.53
C ILE A 37 -9.84 8.52 -9.03
N THR A 38 -9.87 9.80 -9.40
CA THR A 38 -9.82 10.22 -10.82
C THR A 38 -8.55 9.72 -11.50
N LEU A 39 -7.39 9.85 -10.84
CA LEU A 39 -6.12 9.34 -11.37
C LEU A 39 -6.12 7.82 -11.51
N THR A 40 -6.67 7.10 -10.53
CA THR A 40 -6.77 5.64 -10.55
C THR A 40 -7.66 5.17 -11.71
N GLU A 41 -8.81 5.82 -11.91
CA GLU A 41 -9.71 5.55 -13.04
C GLU A 41 -9.02 5.81 -14.38
N TRP A 42 -8.20 6.87 -14.48
CA TRP A 42 -7.43 7.12 -15.69
C TRP A 42 -6.37 6.03 -15.94
N MET A 43 -5.65 5.59 -14.91
CA MET A 43 -4.60 4.56 -15.03
C MET A 43 -5.15 3.17 -15.35
N GLN A 44 -6.27 2.77 -14.74
CA GLN A 44 -6.84 1.43 -14.91
C GLN A 44 -7.95 1.35 -15.97
N GLY A 45 -8.52 2.49 -16.36
CA GLY A 45 -9.62 2.58 -17.32
C GLY A 45 -9.19 2.64 -18.78
N THR A 46 -10.09 3.14 -19.63
CA THR A 46 -9.90 3.22 -21.09
C THR A 46 -8.72 4.10 -21.47
N LEU A 47 -8.50 5.21 -20.74
CA LEU A 47 -7.35 6.09 -20.96
C LEU A 47 -6.04 5.32 -20.75
N GLY A 48 -5.91 4.61 -19.64
CA GLY A 48 -4.73 3.82 -19.31
C GLY A 48 -4.41 2.79 -20.37
N ARG A 49 -5.41 2.11 -20.92
CA ARG A 49 -5.23 1.17 -22.05
C ARG A 49 -4.66 1.84 -23.29
N ILE A 50 -5.13 3.05 -23.62
CA ILE A 50 -4.60 3.84 -24.73
C ILE A 50 -3.14 4.23 -24.46
N LEU A 51 -2.83 4.74 -23.26
CA LEU A 51 -1.46 5.12 -22.91
C LEU A 51 -0.50 3.93 -22.90
N ILE A 52 -0.91 2.77 -22.37
CA ILE A 52 -0.13 1.54 -22.43
C ILE A 52 0.14 1.14 -23.88
N GLY A 53 -0.88 1.22 -24.75
CA GLY A 53 -0.72 1.02 -26.18
C GLY A 53 0.32 1.98 -26.78
N LEU A 54 0.27 3.26 -26.45
CA LEU A 54 1.23 4.26 -26.93
C LEU A 54 2.65 4.01 -26.42
N MET A 55 2.82 3.60 -25.16
CA MET A 55 4.13 3.23 -24.62
C MET A 55 4.75 2.05 -25.37
N ILE A 56 3.94 1.02 -25.65
CA ILE A 56 4.37 -0.15 -26.40
C ILE A 56 4.72 0.23 -27.84
N LEU A 57 3.86 1.00 -28.52
CA LEU A 57 4.10 1.47 -29.88
C LEU A 57 5.38 2.31 -29.97
N THR A 58 5.62 3.18 -28.98
CA THR A 58 6.85 3.97 -28.89
C THR A 58 8.07 3.07 -28.69
N GLY A 59 7.97 2.04 -27.84
CA GLY A 59 9.01 1.03 -27.65
C GLY A 59 9.33 0.27 -28.94
N ILE A 60 8.33 -0.10 -29.73
CA ILE A 60 8.51 -0.73 -31.04
C ILE A 60 9.23 0.22 -31.99
N GLY A 61 8.77 1.47 -32.11
CA GLY A 61 9.40 2.48 -32.98
C GLY A 61 10.88 2.70 -32.62
N ALA A 62 11.18 2.89 -31.34
CA ALA A 62 12.55 3.05 -30.85
C ALA A 62 13.40 1.77 -31.03
N GLY A 63 12.77 0.59 -30.95
CA GLY A 63 13.42 -0.71 -31.15
C GLY A 63 13.82 -0.95 -32.60
N VAL A 64 12.96 -0.62 -33.56
CA VAL A 64 13.27 -0.74 -35.00
C VAL A 64 14.48 0.13 -35.37
N LEU A 65 14.52 1.38 -34.87
CA LEU A 65 15.64 2.30 -35.10
C LEU A 65 16.98 1.77 -34.58
N ARG A 66 16.94 0.92 -33.55
CA ARG A 66 18.14 0.37 -32.88
C ARG A 66 18.36 -1.12 -33.15
N GLN A 67 17.55 -1.73 -34.03
CA GLN A 67 17.55 -3.18 -34.29
C GLN A 67 17.54 -4.03 -32.99
N SER A 68 16.79 -3.57 -31.98
CA SER A 68 16.79 -4.15 -30.64
C SER A 68 15.38 -4.32 -30.09
N LEU A 69 15.15 -5.42 -29.37
CA LEU A 69 13.88 -5.70 -28.69
C LEU A 69 13.79 -5.04 -27.30
N MET A 70 14.90 -4.60 -26.72
CA MET A 70 14.92 -4.04 -25.35
C MET A 70 13.97 -2.84 -25.17
N PRO A 71 13.86 -1.89 -26.12
CA PRO A 71 12.92 -0.77 -25.99
C PRO A 71 11.44 -1.21 -25.94
N PHE A 72 11.08 -2.31 -26.62
CA PHE A 72 9.74 -2.89 -26.52
C PHE A 72 9.50 -3.46 -25.12
N VAL A 73 10.46 -4.20 -24.58
CA VAL A 73 10.36 -4.78 -23.22
C VAL A 73 10.18 -3.67 -22.18
N THR A 74 10.92 -2.56 -22.29
CA THR A 74 10.74 -1.41 -21.40
C THR A 74 9.39 -0.71 -21.61
N GLY A 75 8.87 -0.67 -22.83
CA GLY A 75 7.52 -0.14 -23.12
C GLY A 75 6.41 -0.98 -22.50
N VAL A 76 6.51 -2.31 -22.61
CA VAL A 76 5.58 -3.25 -21.95
C VAL A 76 5.70 -3.17 -20.44
N GLY A 77 6.94 -3.18 -19.91
CA GLY A 77 7.20 -3.08 -18.48
C GLY A 77 6.67 -1.78 -17.88
N GLY A 78 6.86 -0.65 -18.56
CA GLY A 78 6.27 0.63 -18.18
C GLY A 78 4.74 0.61 -18.19
N GLY A 79 4.14 -0.04 -19.20
CA GLY A 79 2.69 -0.20 -19.27
C GLY A 79 2.10 -1.06 -18.15
N VAL A 80 2.75 -2.18 -17.81
CA VAL A 80 2.38 -3.01 -16.66
C VAL A 80 2.54 -2.23 -15.35
N GLY A 81 3.63 -1.48 -15.22
CA GLY A 81 3.88 -0.60 -14.09
C GLY A 81 2.79 0.46 -13.93
N LEU A 82 2.34 1.11 -15.01
CA LEU A 82 1.26 2.09 -14.97
C LEU A 82 -0.05 1.50 -14.43
N TYR A 83 -0.42 0.30 -14.89
CA TYR A 83 -1.66 -0.34 -14.46
C TYR A 83 -1.59 -0.82 -13.00
N ALA A 84 -0.44 -1.35 -12.58
CA ALA A 84 -0.22 -1.87 -11.23
C ALA A 84 0.13 -0.78 -10.19
N ALA A 85 0.50 0.43 -10.63
CA ALA A 85 0.89 1.53 -9.75
C ALA A 85 -0.13 1.84 -8.63
N PRO A 86 -1.44 2.04 -8.90
CA PRO A 86 -2.40 2.34 -7.83
C PRO A 86 -2.47 1.22 -6.78
N ASP A 87 -2.53 -0.04 -7.19
CA ASP A 87 -2.60 -1.18 -6.26
C ASP A 87 -1.36 -1.27 -5.36
N VAL A 88 -0.17 -1.02 -5.93
CA VAL A 88 1.10 -1.01 -5.18
C VAL A 88 1.15 0.16 -4.20
N ILE A 89 0.72 1.35 -4.64
CA ILE A 89 0.69 2.55 -3.78
C ILE A 89 -0.24 2.31 -2.59
N GLU A 90 -1.45 1.78 -2.84
CA GLU A 90 -2.41 1.50 -1.77
C GLU A 90 -1.91 0.42 -0.81
N SER A 91 -1.27 -0.63 -1.32
CA SER A 91 -0.66 -1.67 -0.50
C SER A 91 0.40 -1.11 0.46
N VAL A 92 1.25 -0.20 -0.03
CA VAL A 92 2.29 0.43 0.80
C VAL A 92 1.70 1.43 1.80
N MET A 93 0.71 2.22 1.38
CA MET A 93 0.07 3.24 2.21
C MET A 93 -0.82 2.63 3.31
N SER A 94 -1.50 1.52 3.03
CA SER A 94 -2.45 0.86 3.96
C SER A 94 -1.80 -0.14 4.93
N ALA A 95 -0.54 -0.56 4.70
CA ALA A 95 0.15 -1.59 5.49
C ALA A 95 0.35 -1.27 6.99
N THR A 96 0.06 -0.05 7.44
CA THR A 96 0.10 0.33 8.86
C THR A 96 -1.17 -0.05 9.64
N ILE A 97 -2.30 -0.29 8.95
CA ILE A 97 -3.61 -0.58 9.57
C ILE A 97 -3.77 -2.04 10.09
N PRO A 98 -3.23 -3.11 9.45
CA PRO A 98 -3.44 -4.49 9.91
C PRO A 98 -2.87 -4.78 11.31
N ALA A 99 -1.77 -4.13 11.70
CA ALA A 99 -1.14 -4.34 13.00
C ALA A 99 -2.07 -3.93 14.16
N ALA A 100 -2.87 -2.87 14.00
CA ALA A 100 -3.84 -2.42 15.01
C ALA A 100 -5.04 -3.37 15.15
N ALA A 101 -5.49 -3.97 14.05
CA ALA A 101 -6.62 -4.91 14.04
C ALA A 101 -6.25 -6.26 14.69
N VAL A 102 -5.03 -6.76 14.48
CA VAL A 102 -4.55 -8.00 15.12
C VAL A 102 -4.43 -7.82 16.64
N VAL A 103 -3.98 -6.65 17.10
CA VAL A 103 -3.88 -6.35 18.53
C VAL A 103 -5.27 -6.28 19.20
N THR A 104 -6.26 -5.63 18.58
CA THR A 104 -7.62 -5.55 19.16
C THR A 104 -8.23 -6.94 19.35
N ASN A 105 -8.09 -7.82 18.36
CA ASN A 105 -8.55 -9.21 18.45
C ASN A 105 -7.77 -10.00 19.52
N ALA A 106 -6.45 -9.80 19.61
CA ALA A 106 -5.62 -10.44 20.63
C ALA A 106 -5.98 -9.96 22.05
N LEU A 107 -6.30 -8.68 22.24
CA LEU A 107 -6.76 -8.14 23.52
C LEU A 107 -8.13 -8.67 23.93
N GLN A 108 -9.06 -8.87 22.99
CA GLN A 108 -10.36 -9.49 23.25
C GLN A 108 -10.28 -11.00 23.54
N ALA A 109 -9.26 -11.68 23.01
CA ALA A 109 -8.99 -13.09 23.27
C ALA A 109 -8.20 -13.34 24.57
N LEU A 110 -7.71 -12.29 25.25
CA LEU A 110 -7.09 -12.45 26.55
C LEU A 110 -8.15 -12.83 27.59
N PRO A 111 -8.00 -13.95 28.33
CA PRO A 111 -8.90 -14.38 29.37
C PRO A 111 -8.66 -13.58 30.67
N VAL A 112 -8.74 -12.25 30.59
CA VAL A 112 -8.83 -11.39 31.77
C VAL A 112 -10.21 -10.77 31.78
N GLY A 113 -11.11 -11.40 32.55
CA GLY A 113 -12.44 -10.86 32.81
C GLY A 113 -12.33 -9.49 33.46
N PHE A 114 -13.02 -8.51 32.88
CA PHE A 114 -13.57 -7.40 33.64
C PHE A 114 -14.92 -7.82 34.22
#